data_AF-M3TH70-F1
#
_entry.id   AF-M3TH70-F1
#
_cell.length_a   1.000
_cell.length_b   1.000
_cell.length_c   1.000
_cell.angle_alpha   90.00
_cell.angle_beta   90.00
_cell.angle_gamma   90.00
#
_symmetry.space_group_name_H-M   'P 1'
#
loop_
_entity.id
_entity.type
_entity.pdbx_description
1 polymer ?
#
loop_
_entity_poly.entity_id
_entity_poly.type
_entity_poly.pdbx_seq_one_letter_code
_entity_poly.pdbx_strand_id
1 'polypeptide(L)'
;MRPLHAITAVGAALVLALSACGTEQEAAPALSTTAQADASGTENALRARLDDVYRIVIQGGQWAKGYDYLSPRCQTKHNRTDVEAALKAEYGPESGRDFSGEPTYVITVDDDSASVVTRASDGKGSNAPKTWTFVDGQWSNDSC
;
A
#
# COMPACT_ATOMS: atom_id res chain seq x y z
N MET A 1 17.46 -38.18 2.62
CA MET A 1 18.46 -37.45 3.43
C MET A 1 19.74 -37.30 2.62
N ARG A 2 20.27 -36.07 2.55
CA ARG A 2 21.53 -35.56 1.92
C ARG A 2 21.58 -35.46 0.38
N PRO A 3 22.37 -34.53 -0.22
CA PRO A 3 23.33 -33.60 0.40
C PRO A 3 23.15 -32.09 0.09
N LEU A 4 23.63 -31.26 1.04
CA LEU A 4 23.89 -29.83 0.87
C LEU A 4 25.02 -29.60 -0.14
N HIS A 5 24.86 -28.63 -1.03
CA HIS A 5 25.95 -28.06 -1.81
C HIS A 5 26.38 -26.74 -1.16
N ALA A 6 27.56 -26.74 -0.56
CA ALA A 6 28.29 -25.54 -0.17
C ALA A 6 29.13 -25.07 -1.36
N ILE A 7 29.06 -23.79 -1.70
CA ILE A 7 30.03 -23.15 -2.60
C ILE A 7 30.64 -21.97 -1.85
N THR A 8 31.89 -22.17 -1.46
CA THR A 8 32.81 -21.16 -0.95
C THR A 8 33.53 -20.53 -2.14
N ALA A 9 33.62 -19.20 -2.21
CA ALA A 9 34.57 -18.54 -3.09
C ALA A 9 35.23 -17.36 -2.34
N VAL A 10 36.52 -17.55 -2.12
CA VAL A 10 37.51 -16.63 -1.55
C VAL A 10 37.87 -15.60 -2.61
N GLY A 11 38.02 -14.33 -2.20
CA GLY A 11 38.51 -13.27 -3.09
C GLY A 11 39.05 -12.08 -2.29
N ALA A 12 40.23 -12.28 -1.68
CA ALA A 12 41.01 -11.21 -1.09
C ALA A 12 41.74 -10.42 -2.19
N ALA A 13 41.54 -9.11 -2.25
CA ALA A 13 42.39 -8.21 -3.02
C ALA A 13 42.92 -7.11 -2.08
N LEU A 14 44.21 -7.27 -1.77
CA LEU A 14 45.06 -6.36 -1.03
C LEU A 14 45.53 -5.24 -1.99
N VAL A 15 45.35 -3.96 -1.66
CA VAL A 15 46.04 -2.86 -2.35
C VAL A 15 46.79 -2.02 -1.33
N LEU A 16 48.11 -1.96 -1.53
CA LEU A 16 49.12 -1.27 -0.73
C LEU A 16 49.10 0.25 -0.96
N ALA A 17 49.48 0.94 0.12
CA ALA A 17 49.50 2.39 0.32
C ALA A 17 50.51 3.16 -0.55
N LEU A 18 50.23 4.46 -0.76
CA LEU A 18 51.26 5.50 -0.84
C LEU A 18 50.92 6.67 0.08
N SER A 19 51.91 7.05 0.86
CA SER A 19 51.93 8.09 1.88
C SER A 19 52.11 9.48 1.26
N ALA A 20 51.29 10.45 1.66
CA ALA A 20 51.59 11.87 1.54
C ALA A 20 51.10 12.60 2.81
N CYS A 21 52.00 13.40 3.37
CA CYS A 21 51.87 14.15 4.61
C CYS A 21 50.88 15.31 4.46
N GLY A 22 49.89 15.39 5.35
CA GLY A 22 48.95 16.50 5.42
C GLY A 22 47.98 16.30 6.59
N THR A 23 48.30 16.92 7.72
CA THR A 23 47.40 17.07 8.86
C THR A 23 46.20 17.92 8.45
N GLU A 24 44.99 17.38 8.44
CA GLU A 24 43.77 18.12 8.76
C GLU A 24 42.59 17.17 8.98
N GLN A 25 41.92 17.43 10.07
CA GLN A 25 40.79 16.75 10.69
C GLN A 25 39.56 16.80 9.79
N GLU A 26 38.98 15.65 9.44
CA GLU A 26 37.59 15.61 9.00
C GLU A 26 36.97 14.24 9.32
N ALA A 27 35.71 14.30 9.74
CA ALA A 27 34.97 13.26 10.40
C ALA A 27 34.95 11.91 9.65
N ALA A 28 34.83 10.84 10.42
CA ALA A 28 34.42 9.53 9.94
C ALA A 28 33.27 9.68 8.93
N PRO A 29 33.25 8.92 7.82
CA PRO A 29 32.05 8.83 7.01
C PRO A 29 30.98 8.24 7.93
N ALA A 30 30.06 9.10 8.38
CA ALA A 30 28.79 8.66 8.90
C ALA A 30 28.25 7.70 7.86
N LEU A 31 28.13 6.42 8.23
CA LEU A 31 27.33 5.47 7.49
C LEU A 31 25.99 6.16 7.30
N SER A 32 25.77 6.67 6.09
CA SER A 32 24.44 7.02 5.63
C SER A 32 23.70 5.70 5.55
N THR A 33 23.18 5.28 6.71
CA THR A 33 22.03 4.41 6.79
C THR A 33 20.95 5.18 6.06
N THR A 34 20.85 4.95 4.75
CA THR A 34 19.66 5.25 3.99
C THR A 34 18.53 4.60 4.79
N ALA A 35 17.74 5.42 5.46
CA ALA A 35 16.49 5.00 6.05
C ALA A 35 15.76 4.25 4.94
N GLN A 36 15.63 2.94 5.13
CA GLN A 36 14.85 2.08 4.27
C GLN A 36 13.42 2.60 4.41
N ALA A 37 13.02 3.50 3.52
CA ALA A 37 11.66 4.00 3.47
C ALA A 37 10.77 2.77 3.33
N ASP A 38 9.95 2.51 4.35
CA ASP A 38 8.96 1.45 4.31
C ASP A 38 8.06 1.70 3.10
N ALA A 39 8.26 0.91 2.04
CA ALA A 39 7.58 1.10 0.76
C ALA A 39 6.05 0.95 0.85
N SER A 40 5.56 0.49 1.99
CA SER A 40 4.14 0.36 2.34
C SER A 40 3.41 1.70 2.43
N GLY A 41 4.09 2.81 2.73
CA GLY A 41 3.50 4.16 2.78
C GLY A 41 3.40 4.88 1.43
N THR A 42 3.73 4.21 0.32
CA THR A 42 3.81 4.85 -1.01
C THR A 42 2.46 4.89 -1.74
N GLU A 43 2.33 5.76 -2.76
CA GLU A 43 1.17 5.75 -3.67
C GLU A 43 0.99 4.37 -4.33
N ASN A 44 2.09 3.70 -4.72
CA ASN A 44 2.02 2.37 -5.31
C ASN A 44 1.43 1.33 -4.35
N ALA A 45 1.77 1.40 -3.06
CA ALA A 45 1.18 0.54 -2.05
C ALA A 45 -0.32 0.84 -1.84
N LEU A 46 -0.71 2.12 -1.87
CA LEU A 46 -2.13 2.50 -1.86
C LEU A 46 -2.87 1.99 -3.10
N ARG A 47 -2.27 2.08 -4.29
CA ARG A 47 -2.86 1.55 -5.53
C ARG A 47 -3.09 0.05 -5.45
N ALA A 48 -2.09 -0.72 -5.01
CA ALA A 48 -2.24 -2.16 -4.80
C ALA A 48 -3.35 -2.47 -3.77
N ARG A 49 -3.47 -1.66 -2.71
CA ARG A 49 -4.54 -1.80 -1.72
C ARG A 49 -5.93 -1.54 -2.31
N LEU A 50 -6.05 -0.54 -3.19
CA LEU A 50 -7.30 -0.23 -3.89
C LEU A 50 -7.68 -1.32 -4.89
N ASP A 51 -6.70 -1.89 -5.59
CA ASP A 51 -6.89 -3.03 -6.49
C ASP A 51 -7.43 -4.24 -5.72
N ASP A 52 -6.90 -4.49 -4.51
CA ASP A 52 -7.39 -5.54 -3.63
C ASP A 52 -8.84 -5.30 -3.20
N VAL A 53 -9.23 -4.08 -2.83
CA VAL A 53 -10.64 -3.75 -2.55
C VAL A 53 -11.50 -4.05 -3.77
N TYR A 54 -11.10 -3.57 -4.95
CA TYR A 54 -11.90 -3.71 -6.15
C TYR A 54 -12.06 -5.18 -6.56
N ARG A 55 -10.96 -5.93 -6.57
CA ARG A 55 -10.96 -7.34 -6.97
C ARG A 55 -11.65 -8.24 -5.95
N ILE A 56 -11.35 -8.10 -4.66
CA ILE A 56 -11.85 -9.01 -3.62
C ILE A 56 -13.28 -8.65 -3.24
N VAL A 57 -13.53 -7.39 -2.94
CA VAL A 57 -14.82 -6.94 -2.42
C VAL A 57 -15.79 -6.73 -3.58
N ILE A 58 -15.44 -5.90 -4.55
CA ILE A 58 -16.36 -5.46 -5.61
C ILE A 58 -16.60 -6.55 -6.65
N GLN A 59 -15.55 -7.06 -7.28
CA GLN A 59 -15.66 -8.10 -8.31
C GLN A 59 -15.89 -9.49 -7.71
N GLY A 60 -15.21 -9.81 -6.61
CA GLY A 60 -15.29 -11.11 -5.93
C GLY A 60 -16.53 -11.29 -5.06
N GLY A 61 -17.32 -10.23 -4.85
CA GLY A 61 -18.52 -10.25 -4.04
C GLY A 61 -18.30 -10.52 -2.55
N GLN A 62 -17.07 -10.33 -2.06
CA GLN A 62 -16.71 -10.56 -0.66
C GLN A 62 -17.04 -9.32 0.18
N TRP A 63 -18.32 -8.92 0.22
CA TRP A 63 -18.79 -7.67 0.85
C TRP A 63 -18.34 -7.52 2.30
N ALA A 64 -18.36 -8.61 3.08
CA ALA A 64 -17.95 -8.63 4.49
C ALA A 64 -16.47 -8.27 4.70
N LYS A 65 -15.63 -8.43 3.67
CA LYS A 65 -14.22 -8.06 3.70
C LYS A 65 -14.00 -6.56 3.58
N GLY A 66 -14.99 -5.80 3.08
CA GLY A 66 -14.89 -4.34 3.00
C GLY A 66 -14.64 -3.67 4.36
N TYR A 67 -15.14 -4.27 5.45
CA TYR A 67 -14.86 -3.80 6.82
C TYR A 67 -13.37 -3.83 7.18
N ASP A 68 -12.61 -4.81 6.65
CA ASP A 68 -11.19 -4.98 6.94
C ASP A 68 -10.31 -3.89 6.30
N TYR A 69 -10.88 -3.12 5.36
CA TYR A 69 -10.21 -1.97 4.73
C TYR A 69 -10.54 -0.65 5.43
N LEU A 70 -11.44 -0.63 6.40
CA LEU A 70 -11.75 0.58 7.17
C LEU A 70 -10.66 0.86 8.20
N SER A 71 -10.39 2.14 8.44
CA SER A 71 -9.52 2.57 9.54
C SER A 71 -10.09 2.12 10.90
N PRO A 72 -9.26 1.94 11.94
CA PRO A 72 -9.74 1.66 13.29
C PRO A 72 -10.79 2.68 13.76
N ARG A 73 -10.62 3.96 13.40
CA ARG A 73 -11.60 5.02 13.70
C ARG A 73 -12.95 4.70 13.09
N CYS A 74 -13.00 4.39 11.79
CA CYS A 74 -14.26 4.05 11.11
C CYS A 74 -14.86 2.74 11.60
N GLN A 75 -14.03 1.77 12.02
CA GLN A 75 -14.48 0.53 12.64
C GLN A 75 -15.19 0.74 13.99
N THR A 76 -14.95 1.85 14.70
CA THR A 76 -15.72 2.20 15.92
C THR A 76 -17.10 2.79 15.61
N LYS A 77 -17.30 3.37 14.42
CA LYS A 77 -18.55 3.99 13.99
C LYS A 77 -19.50 3.02 13.27
N HIS A 78 -18.94 1.99 12.66
CA HIS A 78 -19.69 1.03 11.86
C HIS A 78 -19.48 -0.38 12.40
N ASN A 79 -20.51 -1.22 12.31
CA ASN A 79 -20.34 -2.66 12.52
C ASN A 79 -20.17 -3.37 11.16
N ARG A 80 -19.61 -4.58 11.20
CA ARG A 80 -19.29 -5.35 9.99
C ARG A 80 -20.53 -5.67 9.13
N THR A 81 -21.65 -6.02 9.77
CA THR A 81 -22.88 -6.41 9.08
C THR A 81 -23.47 -5.24 8.29
N ASP A 82 -23.48 -4.03 8.86
CA ASP A 82 -23.99 -2.84 8.18
C ASP A 82 -23.10 -2.45 7.00
N VAL A 83 -21.78 -2.58 7.15
CA VAL A 83 -20.83 -2.35 6.04
C VAL A 83 -21.04 -3.37 4.93
N GLU A 84 -21.20 -4.65 5.27
CA GLU A 84 -21.52 -5.70 4.31
C GLU A 84 -22.81 -5.38 3.53
N ALA A 85 -23.88 -5.04 4.25
CA ALA A 85 -25.18 -4.72 3.64
C ALA A 85 -25.10 -3.49 2.73
N ALA A 86 -24.41 -2.43 3.17
CA ALA A 86 -24.22 -1.22 2.37
C ALA A 86 -23.41 -1.49 1.10
N LEU A 87 -22.32 -2.26 1.21
CA LEU A 87 -21.50 -2.64 0.05
C LEU A 87 -22.26 -3.54 -0.92
N LYS A 88 -23.03 -4.50 -0.41
CA LYS A 88 -23.88 -5.35 -1.25
C LYS A 88 -24.96 -4.55 -1.98
N ALA A 89 -25.57 -3.57 -1.33
CA ALA A 89 -26.57 -2.72 -1.96
C ALA A 89 -25.96 -1.85 -3.07
N GLU A 90 -24.79 -1.26 -2.82
CA GLU A 90 -24.12 -0.35 -3.77
C GLU A 90 -23.45 -1.08 -4.95
N TYR A 91 -22.80 -2.22 -4.67
CA TYR A 91 -21.91 -2.90 -5.62
C TYR A 91 -22.37 -4.31 -6.01
N GLY A 92 -23.43 -4.84 -5.39
CA GLY A 92 -23.90 -6.20 -5.64
C GLY A 92 -24.63 -6.36 -6.97
N PRO A 93 -25.05 -7.60 -7.31
CA PRO A 93 -25.70 -7.91 -8.60
C PRO A 93 -26.98 -7.11 -8.88
N GLU A 94 -27.68 -6.68 -7.82
CA GLU A 94 -28.93 -5.91 -7.92
C GLU A 94 -28.70 -4.41 -8.17
N SER A 95 -27.46 -3.92 -8.09
CA SER A 95 -27.12 -2.50 -8.29
C SER A 95 -27.28 -2.03 -9.75
N GLY A 96 -27.35 -2.95 -10.72
CA GLY A 96 -27.38 -2.61 -12.15
C GLY A 96 -26.07 -1.99 -12.67
N ARG A 97 -24.97 -2.22 -11.93
CA ARG A 97 -23.62 -1.76 -12.24
C ARG A 97 -22.77 -2.86 -12.84
N ASP A 98 -21.79 -2.45 -13.65
CA ASP A 98 -20.82 -3.36 -14.26
C ASP A 98 -19.42 -3.06 -13.73
N PHE A 99 -18.80 -4.07 -13.13
CA PHE A 99 -17.47 -4.00 -12.55
C PHE A 99 -16.49 -4.97 -13.22
N SER A 100 -16.83 -5.48 -14.42
CA SER A 100 -16.00 -6.46 -15.12
C SER A 100 -14.66 -5.89 -15.64
N GLY A 101 -14.61 -4.60 -15.94
CA GLY A 101 -13.38 -3.91 -16.37
C GLY A 101 -12.56 -3.33 -15.21
N GLU A 102 -11.31 -2.95 -15.51
CA GLU A 102 -10.41 -2.36 -14.52
C GLU A 102 -10.86 -0.98 -14.03
N PRO A 103 -10.64 -0.66 -12.75
CA PRO A 103 -10.92 0.67 -12.21
C PRO A 103 -9.82 1.66 -12.61
N THR A 104 -10.15 2.95 -12.54
CA THR A 104 -9.16 4.03 -12.59
C THR A 104 -9.15 4.77 -11.27
N TYR A 105 -7.96 5.07 -10.76
CA TYR A 105 -7.78 5.85 -9.52
C TYR A 105 -7.12 7.19 -9.83
N VAL A 106 -7.72 8.26 -9.31
CA VAL A 106 -7.05 9.55 -9.14
C VAL A 106 -6.64 9.63 -7.67
N ILE A 107 -5.34 9.68 -7.42
CA ILE A 107 -4.76 9.64 -6.07
C ILE A 107 -3.95 10.92 -5.86
N THR A 108 -4.16 11.57 -4.73
CA THR A 108 -3.30 12.65 -4.22
C THR A 108 -2.83 12.25 -2.84
N VAL A 109 -1.53 11.98 -2.69
CA VAL A 109 -0.90 11.63 -1.39
C VAL A 109 -0.36 12.89 -0.73
N ASP A 110 -0.56 13.00 0.58
CA ASP A 110 -0.07 14.04 1.48
C ASP A 110 0.41 13.37 2.78
N ASP A 111 1.71 13.09 2.86
CA ASP A 111 2.36 12.29 3.91
C ASP A 111 1.63 10.94 4.14
N ASP A 112 1.07 10.76 5.34
CA ASP A 112 0.35 9.55 5.76
C ASP A 112 -1.14 9.59 5.40
N SER A 113 -1.57 10.54 4.56
CA SER A 113 -2.95 10.70 4.12
C SER A 113 -3.03 10.71 2.60
N ALA A 114 -4.17 10.31 2.04
CA ALA A 114 -4.43 10.40 0.62
C ALA A 114 -5.90 10.66 0.33
N SER A 115 -6.14 11.44 -0.73
CA SER A 115 -7.46 11.63 -1.33
C SER A 115 -7.56 10.75 -2.58
N VAL A 116 -8.58 9.89 -2.64
CA VAL A 116 -8.76 8.91 -3.70
C VAL A 116 -10.13 9.05 -4.34
N VAL A 117 -10.16 9.23 -5.67
CA VAL A 117 -11.38 9.05 -6.47
C VAL A 117 -11.24 7.75 -7.26
N THR A 118 -12.17 6.82 -7.04
CA THR A 118 -12.26 5.56 -7.79
C THR A 118 -13.34 5.65 -8.85
N ARG A 119 -12.98 5.38 -10.10
CA ARG A 119 -13.91 5.28 -11.22
C ARG A 119 -13.98 3.82 -11.66
N ALA A 120 -15.18 3.26 -11.66
CA ALA A 120 -15.41 1.95 -12.26
C ALA A 120 -15.46 2.07 -13.78
N SER A 121 -15.27 0.93 -14.44
CA SER A 121 -15.28 0.80 -15.90
C SER A 121 -16.65 1.13 -16.53
N ASP A 122 -17.76 0.96 -15.81
CA ASP A 122 -19.10 1.36 -16.26
C ASP A 122 -19.34 2.88 -16.30
N GLY A 123 -18.38 3.69 -15.82
CA GLY A 123 -18.49 5.14 -15.76
C GLY A 123 -19.52 5.66 -14.75
N LYS A 124 -20.11 4.79 -13.93
CA LYS A 124 -21.12 5.14 -12.92
C LYS A 124 -20.50 5.22 -11.52
N GLY A 125 -21.31 5.73 -10.58
CA GLY A 125 -20.96 5.87 -9.17
C GLY A 125 -20.52 7.28 -8.79
N SER A 126 -20.20 7.46 -7.52
CA SER A 126 -19.80 8.76 -6.99
C SER A 126 -18.38 9.14 -7.43
N ASN A 127 -18.21 10.39 -7.87
CA ASN A 127 -16.88 11.01 -8.07
C ASN A 127 -16.37 11.73 -6.81
N ALA A 128 -17.05 11.57 -5.67
CA ALA A 128 -16.60 12.15 -4.41
C ALA A 128 -15.29 11.50 -3.94
N PRO A 129 -14.27 12.28 -3.58
CA PRO A 129 -13.04 11.74 -3.03
C PRO A 129 -13.30 11.05 -1.70
N LYS A 130 -12.56 9.96 -1.46
CA LYS A 130 -12.48 9.26 -0.18
C LYS A 130 -11.08 9.45 0.40
N THR A 131 -11.01 9.81 1.67
CA THR A 131 -9.78 9.85 2.45
C THR A 131 -9.32 8.44 2.79
N TRP A 132 -8.04 8.20 2.59
CA TRP A 132 -7.28 7.03 3.00
C TRP A 132 -6.13 7.49 3.89
N THR A 133 -5.79 6.69 4.90
CA THR A 133 -4.71 7.00 5.84
C THR A 133 -3.78 5.80 5.95
N PHE A 134 -2.48 6.06 5.98
CA PHE A 134 -1.46 5.07 6.27
C PHE A 134 -1.30 4.95 7.79
N VAL A 135 -1.71 3.82 8.34
CA VAL A 135 -1.69 3.55 9.77
C VAL A 135 -1.33 2.09 10.02
N ASP A 136 -0.50 1.83 11.03
CA ASP A 136 -0.06 0.48 11.41
C ASP A 136 0.52 -0.32 10.22
N GLY A 137 1.26 0.37 9.34
CA GLY A 137 1.95 -0.25 8.20
C GLY A 137 1.05 -0.54 6.99
N GLN A 138 -0.20 -0.09 6.97
CA GLN A 138 -1.13 -0.31 5.85
C GLN A 138 -2.03 0.90 5.56
N TRP A 139 -2.40 1.04 4.29
CA TRP A 139 -3.43 1.99 3.88
C TRP A 139 -4.83 1.49 4.26
N SER A 140 -5.58 2.35 4.94
CA SER A 140 -6.95 2.11 5.38
C SER A 140 -7.87 3.26 4.95
N ASN A 141 -9.10 2.93 4.56
CA ASN A 141 -10.13 3.91 4.23
C ASN A 141 -10.62 4.60 5.50
N ASP A 142 -10.44 5.91 5.57
CA ASP A 142 -10.80 6.74 6.72
C ASP A 142 -12.03 7.62 6.45
N SER A 143 -12.80 7.31 5.40
CA SER A 143 -14.03 8.01 5.03
C SER A 143 -15.25 7.42 5.74
N CYS A 144 -15.55 7.99 6.90
CA CYS A 144 -16.73 7.78 7.75
C CYS A 144 -17.11 9.13 8.39
#